data_AF-A0A1Q9TR05-F1
#
_entry.id   AF-A0A1Q9TR05-F1
#
_cell.length_a   1.000
_cell.length_b   1.000
_cell.length_c   1.000
_cell.angle_alpha   90.00
_cell.angle_beta   90.00
_cell.angle_gamma   90.00
#
_symmetry.space_group_name_H-M   'P 1'
#
loop_
_entity.id
_entity.type
_entity.pdbx_description
1 polymer ?
#
loop_
_entity_poly.entity_id
_entity_poly.type
_entity_poly.pdbx_seq_one_letter_code
_entity_poly.pdbx_strand_id
1 'polypeptide(L)' 'MALKPWPDARDAAARAWRAGRIARDSMSPREAALAAYSPGGLPVEQIEALIIQHRAEARAARDAQRAAA' A
#
# COMPACT_ATOMS: atom_id res chain seq x y z
N MET A 1 14.55 -28.38 -20.35
CA MET A 1 15.02 -27.63 -19.16
C MET A 1 13.78 -27.21 -18.37
N ALA A 2 13.40 -27.97 -17.35
CA ALA A 2 12.18 -27.68 -16.57
C ALA A 2 12.51 -26.66 -15.47
N LEU A 3 11.91 -25.48 -15.53
CA LEU A 3 11.96 -24.50 -14.44
C LEU A 3 11.28 -25.12 -13.22
N LYS A 4 12.07 -25.42 -12.19
CA LYS A 4 11.58 -25.96 -10.92
C LYS A 4 10.67 -24.90 -10.28
N PRO A 5 9.43 -25.22 -9.87
CA PRO A 5 8.62 -24.27 -9.15
C PRO A 5 9.36 -23.92 -7.86
N TRP A 6 9.61 -22.64 -7.61
CA TRP A 6 10.24 -22.16 -6.38
C TRP A 6 9.17 -21.59 -5.46
N PRO A 7 8.60 -22.39 -4.53
CA PRO A 7 7.83 -21.88 -3.39
C PRO A 7 8.52 -20.69 -2.73
N ASP A 8 9.84 -20.78 -2.60
CA ASP A 8 10.70 -19.75 -2.00
C ASP A 8 10.59 -18.38 -2.67
N ALA A 9 10.41 -18.34 -4.00
CA ALA A 9 10.27 -17.09 -4.74
C ALA A 9 8.90 -16.44 -4.49
N ARG A 10 7.83 -17.25 -4.40
CA ARG A 10 6.49 -16.76 -4.05
C ARG A 10 6.44 -16.24 -2.63
N ASP A 11 7.04 -16.97 -1.69
CA ASP A 11 7.10 -16.57 -0.29
C ASP A 11 7.98 -15.33 -0.09
N ALA A 12 9.09 -15.22 -0.83
CA ALA A 12 9.93 -14.03 -0.84
C ALA A 12 9.16 -12.79 -1.37
N ALA A 13 8.42 -12.94 -2.47
CA ALA A 13 7.58 -11.87 -3.00
C ALA A 13 6.48 -11.46 -2.01
N ALA A 14 5.84 -12.43 -1.35
CA ALA A 14 4.83 -12.17 -0.32
C ALA A 14 5.41 -11.40 0.88
N ARG A 15 6.61 -11.77 1.34
CA ARG A 15 7.33 -11.06 2.42
C ARG A 15 7.70 -9.65 2.01
N ALA A 16 8.28 -9.46 0.82
CA ALA A 16 8.66 -8.15 0.31
C ALA A 16 7.44 -7.23 0.17
N TRP A 17 6.34 -7.75 -0.36
CA TRP A 17 5.09 -7.01 -0.48
C TRP A 17 4.49 -6.66 0.89
N ARG A 18 4.50 -7.59 1.84
CA ARG A 18 4.03 -7.33 3.21
C ARG A 18 4.89 -6.26 3.90
N ALA A 19 6.20 -6.35 3.78
CA ALA A 19 7.13 -5.36 4.31
C ALA A 19 6.90 -3.97 3.68
N GLY A 20 6.75 -3.92 2.36
CA GLY A 20 6.42 -2.69 1.63
C GLY A 20 5.10 -2.06 2.08
N ARG A 21 4.06 -2.88 2.33
CA ARG A 21 2.80 -2.38 2.88
C ARG A 21 2.94 -1.85 4.30
N ILE A 22 3.64 -2.56 5.18
CA ILE A 22 3.87 -2.10 6.56
C ILE A 22 4.61 -0.77 6.55
N ALA A 23 5.70 -0.65 5.78
CA ALA A 23 6.46 0.58 5.65
C ALA A 23 5.60 1.75 5.16
N ARG A 24 4.80 1.52 4.11
CA ARG A 24 3.87 2.53 3.58
C ARG A 24 2.79 2.92 4.58
N ASP A 25 2.24 1.96 5.33
CA ASP A 25 1.18 2.21 6.29
C ASP A 25 1.71 2.90 7.55
N SER A 26 3.00 2.76 7.87
CA SER A 26 3.67 3.52 8.94
C SER A 26 4.01 4.97 8.57
N MET A 27 4.02 5.33 7.29
CA MET A 27 4.28 6.69 6.84
C MET A 27 3.09 7.62 7.11
N SER A 28 3.38 8.86 7.46
CA SER A 28 2.39 9.94 7.38
C SER A 28 1.90 10.11 5.92
N PRO A 29 0.70 10.65 5.69
CA PRO A 29 0.21 10.90 4.34
C PRO A 29 1.17 11.74 3.50
N ARG A 30 1.80 12.78 4.09
CA ARG A 30 2.77 13.63 3.40
C ARG A 30 4.02 12.87 2.98
N GLU A 31 4.61 12.07 3.86
CA GLU A 31 5.79 11.26 3.54
C GLU A 31 5.48 10.24 2.44
N ALA A 32 4.32 9.59 2.51
CA ALA A 32 3.87 8.66 1.48
C ALA A 32 3.64 9.37 0.13
N ALA A 33 3.10 10.60 0.15
CA ALA A 33 2.90 11.40 -1.06
C ALA A 33 4.23 11.83 -1.70
N LEU A 34 5.20 12.26 -0.88
CA LEU A 34 6.55 12.59 -1.35
C LEU A 34 7.26 11.37 -1.95
N ALA A 35 7.13 10.20 -1.32
CA ALA A 35 7.71 8.96 -1.83
C ALA A 35 7.05 8.49 -3.13
N ALA A 36 5.77 8.80 -3.34
CA ALA A 36 5.02 8.44 -4.54
C ALA A 36 5.11 9.49 -5.67
N TYR A 37 5.66 10.67 -5.39
CA TYR A 37 5.75 11.75 -6.37
C TYR A 37 6.71 11.39 -7.51
N SER A 38 6.30 11.73 -8.73
CA SER A 38 7.12 11.64 -9.94
C SER A 38 7.04 12.95 -10.71
N PRO A 39 8.16 13.48 -11.23
CA PRO A 39 8.15 14.64 -12.11
C PRO A 39 7.18 14.47 -13.29
N GLY A 40 6.35 15.49 -13.54
CA GLY A 40 5.29 15.46 -14.57
C GLY A 40 4.01 14.74 -14.15
N GLY A 41 3.95 14.17 -12.93
CA GLY A 41 2.76 13.58 -12.35
C GLY A 41 1.88 14.58 -11.58
N LEU A 42 0.97 14.04 -10.76
CA LEU A 42 0.14 14.85 -9.89
C LEU A 42 0.97 15.64 -8.86
N PRO A 43 0.54 16.85 -8.46
CA PRO A 43 1.14 17.56 -7.35
C PRO A 43 1.11 16.73 -6.06
N VAL A 44 2.13 16.88 -5.21
CA VAL A 44 2.26 16.15 -3.94
C VAL A 44 1.02 16.31 -3.07
N GLU A 45 0.43 17.51 -3.05
CA GLU A 45 -0.75 17.85 -2.26
C GLU A 45 -1.99 17.06 -2.71
N GLN A 46 -2.13 16.82 -4.03
CA GLN A 46 -3.21 16.00 -4.55
C GLN A 46 -2.98 14.51 -4.24
N ILE A 47 -1.74 14.03 -4.36
CA ILE A 47 -1.38 12.66 -3.97
C ILE A 47 -1.69 12.44 -2.48
N GLU A 48 -1.33 13.40 -1.64
CA GLU A 48 -1.61 13.39 -0.19
C GLU A 48 -3.11 13.32 0.10
N ALA A 49 -3.91 14.18 -0.56
CA ALA A 49 -5.37 14.16 -0.42
C ALA A 49 -5.98 12.80 -0.80
N LEU A 50 -5.52 12.22 -1.92
CA LEU A 50 -5.96 10.88 -2.36
C LEU A 50 -5.58 9.79 -1.34
N ILE A 51 -4.37 9.85 -0.77
CA ILE A 51 -3.92 8.91 0.26
C ILE A 51 -4.79 9.02 1.51
N ILE A 52 -5.11 10.24 1.96
CA ILE A 52 -5.98 10.47 3.13
C ILE A 52 -7.37 9.87 2.88
N GLN A 53 -7.96 10.18 1.71
CA GLN A 53 -9.28 9.67 1.33
C GLN A 53 -9.30 8.14 1.33
N HIS A 54 -8.40 7.48 0.61
CA HIS A 54 -8.38 6.02 0.52
C HIS A 54 -8.12 5.34 1.87
N ARG A 55 -7.30 5.95 2.74
CA ARG A 55 -7.12 5.44 4.11
C ARG A 55 -8.40 5.55 4.93
N ALA A 56 -9.18 6.62 4.77
CA ALA A 56 -10.47 6.77 5.44
C ALA A 56 -11.50 5.75 4.94
N GLU A 57 -11.62 5.58 3.63
CA GLU A 57 -12.48 4.57 2.99
C GLU A 57 -12.14 3.15 3.46
N ALA A 58 -10.85 2.81 3.50
CA ALA A 58 -10.39 1.50 3.96
C ALA A 58 -10.70 1.24 5.44
N ARG A 59 -10.64 2.27 6.30
CA ARG A 59 -11.06 2.15 7.71
C ARG A 59 -12.57 1.91 7.81
N ALA A 60 -13.37 2.72 7.12
CA ALA A 60 -14.83 2.57 7.11
C ALA A 60 -15.27 1.18 6.63
N ALA A 61 -14.65 0.67 5.55
CA ALA A 61 -14.93 -0.67 5.04
C ALA A 61 -14.60 -1.77 6.06
N ARG A 62 -13.48 -1.66 6.79
CA ARG A 62 -13.10 -2.62 7.85
C ARG A 62 -14.06 -2.57 9.03
N ASP A 63 -14.57 -1.40 9.38
CA ASP A 63 -15.52 -1.24 10.48
C ASP A 63 -16.90 -1.82 10.11
N ALA A 64 -17.36 -1.59 8.89
CA ALA A 64 -18.58 -2.22 8.36
C ALA A 64 -18.47 -3.76 8.33
N GLN A 65 -17.33 -4.30 7.90
CA GLN A 65 -17.08 -5.74 7.93
C GLN A 65 -17.10 -6.32 9.34
N ARG A 66 -16.51 -5.60 10.31
CA ARG A 66 -16.51 -6.03 11.72
C ARG A 66 -17.90 -5.98 12.36
N ALA A 67 -18.74 -5.03 11.97
CA ALA A 67 -20.11 -4.93 12.47
C ALA A 67 -21.05 -6.01 11.88
N ALA A 68 -20.70 -6.56 10.72
CA ALA A 68 -21.47 -7.59 10.02
C ALA A 68 -21.06 -9.03 10.36
N ALA A 69 -19.99 -9.21 11.16
CA ALA A 69 -19.45 -10.50 11.58
C ALA A 69 -19.90 -10.83 13.02
#